data_AF-A0A4D7B2S3-F1
#
_entry.id   AF-A0A4D7B2S3-F1
#
_cell.length_a   1.000
_cell.length_b   1.000
_cell.length_c   1.000
_cell.angle_alpha   90.00
_cell.angle_beta   90.00
_cell.angle_gamma   90.00
#
_symmetry.space_group_name_H-M   'P 1'
#
loop_
_entity.id
_entity.type
_entity.pdbx_description
1 polymer ?
#
loop_
_entity_poly.entity_id
_entity_poly.type
_entity_poly.pdbx_seq_one_letter_code
_entity_poly.pdbx_strand_id
1 'polypeptide(L)'
;MQTRYFDLRDTKGQQKEIEDKIGAAAKILRDGGLVGIPTETVYGLGANALDGTAVKRIFEAKGRPQDNPLIIHVTGAQWLPRYCADVPPLAYVLARKFWPGPLTMILKRRPIIPDETTAGLDTVAVRCPNHPVTLAIIREAGIPIAAPSANLSGRPSCTTAQDVLEDMDGRISGVVDGGPCAVGVESTILDLTCDPPRLLRPGGLPLEDLERLIGKIDVDKAVNGALAEGEKPKAPGMKYRHYAPKAPVTVITGAPEKSAQEILRRVGPTSGVICFEEFADLFREQEVHTLGPVGDKLVQAQRVFDALRTFDTSDVTEIFAQCPDNRGLGLAIGNRLKKAAGFHVVEADSERVVLGLTGGTGAGKSSALRAIRSLGGEVIDCDALYHEMLETCAPLRDEIGVSFPGAFDAAGQLDRRKLGQEVFSHKDRLEQLNGIVARHLVPEVRRRLAASESKIFAIDAINLLEGGLDQLCDRTIAVTAPLELRVRRIMARDNITEQYARLRISAQQPDEYYRGKCDCELNNAADTAAAFEMEAREFFQRLIDTIKEEKAHGKQGI
;
A
#
# COMPACT_ATOMS: atom_id res chain seq x y z
N MET A 1 -42.73 6.51 2.50
CA MET A 1 -43.06 5.56 1.41
C MET A 1 -42.52 4.21 1.83
N GLN A 2 -43.22 3.09 1.66
CA GLN A 2 -42.65 1.78 2.02
C GLN A 2 -41.69 1.32 0.91
N THR A 3 -40.44 1.01 1.25
CA THR A 3 -39.45 0.51 0.29
C THR A 3 -39.78 -0.95 -0.07
N ARG A 4 -39.91 -1.23 -1.37
CA ARG A 4 -40.19 -2.59 -1.86
C ARG A 4 -38.91 -3.41 -1.91
N TYR A 5 -38.94 -4.66 -1.45
CA TYR A 5 -37.78 -5.56 -1.50
C TYR A 5 -37.99 -6.64 -2.57
N PHE A 6 -37.03 -6.77 -3.49
CA PHE A 6 -37.04 -7.75 -4.58
C PHE A 6 -35.92 -8.76 -4.38
N ASP A 7 -36.23 -9.94 -3.86
CA ASP A 7 -35.26 -11.02 -3.69
C ASP A 7 -35.00 -11.75 -5.02
N LEU A 8 -33.75 -11.65 -5.51
CA LEU A 8 -33.24 -12.28 -6.72
C LEU A 8 -31.91 -13.03 -6.46
N ARG A 9 -31.69 -13.47 -5.21
CA ARG A 9 -30.49 -14.25 -4.82
C ARG A 9 -30.49 -15.66 -5.38
N ASP A 10 -31.65 -16.32 -5.40
CA ASP A 10 -31.85 -17.62 -6.04
C ASP A 10 -32.66 -17.45 -7.32
N THR A 11 -32.08 -17.88 -8.43
CA THR A 11 -32.66 -17.77 -9.78
C THR A 11 -33.06 -19.12 -10.36
N LYS A 12 -33.04 -20.21 -9.57
CA LYS A 12 -33.37 -21.55 -10.06
C LYS A 12 -34.90 -21.78 -10.07
N GLY A 13 -35.43 -22.17 -11.23
CA GLY A 13 -36.77 -22.76 -11.37
C GLY A 13 -37.98 -21.80 -11.34
N GLN A 14 -37.76 -20.49 -11.21
CA GLN A 14 -38.84 -19.47 -11.09
C GLN A 14 -38.73 -18.34 -12.12
N GLN A 15 -38.48 -18.70 -13.39
CA GLN A 15 -38.18 -17.74 -14.47
C GLN A 15 -39.17 -16.57 -14.56
N LYS A 16 -40.48 -16.86 -14.48
CA LYS A 16 -41.52 -15.84 -14.54
C LYS A 16 -41.48 -14.87 -13.37
N GLU A 17 -41.25 -15.35 -12.15
CA GLU A 17 -41.17 -14.49 -10.96
C GLU A 17 -39.94 -13.56 -11.02
N ILE A 18 -38.83 -14.07 -11.54
CA ILE A 18 -37.61 -13.30 -11.77
C ILE A 18 -37.90 -12.18 -12.78
N GLU A 19 -38.54 -12.51 -13.91
CA GLU A 19 -38.94 -11.55 -14.93
C GLU A 19 -39.90 -10.49 -14.38
N ASP A 20 -40.90 -10.89 -13.58
CA ASP A 20 -41.86 -9.97 -12.96
C ASP A 20 -41.17 -9.00 -11.98
N LYS A 21 -40.21 -9.49 -11.16
CA LYS A 21 -39.42 -8.67 -10.24
C LYS A 21 -38.50 -7.68 -10.98
N ILE A 22 -37.81 -8.15 -12.03
CA ILE A 22 -36.98 -7.31 -12.90
C ILE A 22 -37.84 -6.24 -13.58
N GLY A 23 -38.97 -6.63 -14.15
CA GLY A 23 -39.92 -5.72 -14.81
C GLY A 23 -40.48 -4.67 -13.86
N ALA A 24 -40.78 -5.05 -12.61
CA ALA A 24 -41.22 -4.11 -11.57
C ALA A 24 -40.13 -3.10 -11.21
N ALA A 25 -38.88 -3.53 -11.01
CA ALA A 25 -37.76 -2.63 -10.73
C ALA A 25 -37.47 -1.70 -11.92
N ALA A 26 -37.46 -2.22 -13.14
CA ALA A 26 -37.28 -1.45 -14.36
C ALA A 26 -38.41 -0.41 -14.55
N LYS A 27 -39.66 -0.77 -14.26
CA LYS A 27 -40.79 0.16 -14.30
C LYS A 27 -40.62 1.31 -13.31
N ILE A 28 -40.22 1.03 -12.07
CA ILE A 28 -39.94 2.08 -11.07
C ILE A 28 -38.92 3.08 -11.61
N LEU A 29 -37.82 2.61 -12.21
CA LEU A 29 -36.79 3.47 -12.78
C LEU A 29 -37.32 4.30 -13.96
N ARG A 30 -38.11 3.71 -14.86
CA ARG A 30 -38.74 4.42 -15.99
C ARG A 30 -39.72 5.52 -15.52
N ASP A 31 -40.44 5.26 -14.42
CA ASP A 31 -41.39 6.21 -13.84
C ASP A 31 -40.71 7.28 -12.94
N GLY A 32 -39.36 7.34 -12.94
CA GLY A 32 -38.58 8.34 -12.19
C GLY A 32 -38.43 8.03 -10.69
N GLY A 33 -38.71 6.80 -10.27
CA GLY A 33 -38.45 6.31 -8.92
C GLY A 33 -36.99 5.89 -8.70
N LEU A 34 -36.65 5.59 -7.44
CA LEU A 34 -35.29 5.19 -7.04
C LEU A 34 -35.24 3.70 -6.67
N VAL A 35 -34.22 3.00 -7.15
CA VAL A 35 -34.01 1.57 -6.84
C VAL A 35 -32.57 1.30 -6.43
N GLY A 36 -32.37 0.69 -5.27
CA GLY A 36 -31.08 0.09 -4.89
C GLY A 36 -30.82 -1.15 -5.74
N ILE A 37 -29.73 -1.18 -6.51
CA ILE A 37 -29.40 -2.26 -7.46
C ILE A 37 -28.03 -2.86 -7.15
N PRO A 38 -27.86 -4.20 -7.22
CA PRO A 38 -26.58 -4.85 -6.95
C PRO A 38 -25.59 -4.63 -8.11
N THR A 39 -24.30 -4.57 -7.84
CA THR A 39 -23.26 -4.69 -8.88
C THR A 39 -22.15 -5.62 -8.41
N GLU A 40 -21.18 -5.92 -9.25
CA GLU A 40 -19.98 -6.64 -8.81
C GLU A 40 -19.13 -5.81 -7.83
N THR A 41 -19.22 -4.48 -7.86
CA THR A 41 -18.40 -3.60 -7.01
C THR A 41 -19.05 -3.27 -5.68
N VAL A 42 -20.17 -2.55 -5.71
CA VAL A 42 -20.95 -2.04 -4.58
C VAL A 42 -22.39 -1.85 -5.04
N TYR A 43 -23.35 -1.82 -4.13
CA TYR A 43 -24.73 -1.49 -4.49
C TYR A 43 -24.84 -0.04 -5.00
N GLY A 44 -25.60 0.15 -6.07
CA GLY A 44 -25.87 1.45 -6.68
C GLY A 44 -27.27 1.96 -6.38
N LEU A 45 -27.45 3.27 -6.14
CA LEU A 45 -28.76 3.90 -6.05
C LEU A 45 -29.20 4.40 -7.43
N GLY A 46 -29.95 3.57 -8.14
CA GLY A 46 -30.36 3.81 -9.51
C GLY A 46 -31.51 4.79 -9.67
N ALA A 47 -31.40 5.67 -10.66
CA ALA A 47 -32.50 6.44 -11.25
C ALA A 47 -32.32 6.55 -12.77
N ASN A 48 -33.35 6.99 -13.49
CA ASN A 48 -33.24 7.31 -14.91
C ASN A 48 -32.22 8.45 -15.14
N ALA A 49 -31.11 8.17 -15.83
CA ALA A 49 -30.07 9.18 -16.06
C ALA A 49 -30.47 10.28 -17.06
N LEU A 50 -31.58 10.10 -17.78
CA LEU A 50 -32.11 11.05 -18.75
C LEU A 50 -33.17 11.98 -18.14
N ASP A 51 -33.58 11.74 -16.89
CA ASP A 51 -34.55 12.55 -16.18
C ASP A 51 -33.86 13.29 -15.03
N GLY A 52 -33.63 14.59 -15.22
CA GLY A 52 -32.99 15.45 -14.20
C GLY A 52 -33.77 15.49 -12.88
N THR A 53 -35.08 15.28 -12.88
CA THR A 53 -35.89 15.21 -11.65
C THR A 53 -35.64 13.91 -10.90
N ALA A 54 -35.59 12.78 -11.61
CA ALA A 54 -35.24 11.49 -11.01
C ALA A 54 -33.80 11.51 -10.44
N VAL A 55 -32.88 12.17 -11.14
CA VAL A 55 -31.50 12.37 -10.68
C VAL A 55 -31.43 13.26 -9.43
N LYS A 56 -32.19 14.35 -9.35
CA LYS A 56 -32.27 15.18 -8.12
C LYS A 56 -32.67 14.37 -6.90
N ARG A 57 -33.60 13.43 -7.05
CA ARG A 57 -34.02 12.53 -5.96
C ARG A 57 -32.88 11.66 -5.43
N ILE A 58 -31.89 11.28 -6.24
CA ILE A 58 -30.68 10.58 -5.76
C ILE A 58 -29.93 11.47 -4.75
N PHE A 59 -29.72 12.74 -5.09
CA PHE A 59 -29.00 13.68 -4.21
C PHE A 59 -29.77 13.93 -2.92
N GLU A 60 -31.10 14.09 -3.01
CA GLU A 60 -32.00 14.25 -1.85
C GLU A 60 -31.97 13.04 -0.93
N ALA A 61 -32.16 11.83 -1.46
CA ALA A 61 -32.19 10.60 -0.68
C ALA A 61 -30.87 10.37 0.08
N LYS A 62 -29.73 10.63 -0.58
CA LYS A 62 -28.38 10.48 -0.01
C LYS A 62 -27.96 11.63 0.91
N GLY A 63 -28.61 12.80 0.84
CA GLY A 63 -28.09 14.03 1.45
C GLY A 63 -26.75 14.47 0.84
N ARG A 64 -26.58 14.32 -0.48
CA ARG A 64 -25.32 14.57 -1.20
C ARG A 64 -25.32 15.95 -1.88
N PRO A 65 -24.20 16.69 -1.89
CA PRO A 65 -24.05 17.91 -2.70
C PRO A 65 -24.28 17.65 -4.19
N GLN A 66 -24.95 18.59 -4.88
CA GLN A 66 -25.26 18.50 -6.32
C GLN A 66 -24.05 18.75 -7.23
N ASP A 67 -22.91 19.20 -6.70
CA ASP A 67 -21.69 19.49 -7.46
C ASP A 67 -20.84 18.24 -7.78
N ASN A 68 -21.37 17.04 -7.50
CA ASN A 68 -20.63 15.80 -7.60
C ASN A 68 -21.27 14.88 -8.67
N PRO A 69 -20.59 14.63 -9.81
CA PRO A 69 -21.20 13.92 -10.94
C PRO A 69 -21.59 12.48 -10.61
N LEU A 70 -22.47 11.90 -11.43
CA LEU A 70 -22.94 10.52 -11.32
C LEU A 70 -22.37 9.63 -12.45
N ILE A 71 -22.28 8.33 -12.18
CA ILE A 71 -21.91 7.32 -13.16
C ILE A 71 -23.19 6.77 -13.79
N ILE A 72 -23.30 6.85 -15.11
CA ILE A 72 -24.36 6.19 -15.85
C ILE A 72 -23.97 4.74 -16.16
N HIS A 73 -24.90 3.83 -15.91
CA HIS A 73 -24.75 2.41 -16.17
C HIS A 73 -25.48 2.06 -17.45
N VAL A 74 -24.78 1.36 -18.34
CA VAL A 74 -25.26 0.92 -19.66
C VAL A 74 -25.05 -0.57 -19.83
N THR A 75 -25.58 -1.17 -20.90
CA THR A 75 -25.50 -2.62 -21.14
C THR A 75 -24.31 -3.04 -21.99
N GLY A 76 -23.46 -2.10 -22.42
CA GLY A 76 -22.27 -2.36 -23.23
C GLY A 76 -21.84 -1.18 -24.10
N ALA A 77 -20.74 -1.36 -24.82
CA ALA A 77 -20.11 -0.32 -25.64
C ALA A 77 -21.01 0.22 -26.76
N GLN A 78 -21.97 -0.58 -27.24
CA GLN A 78 -22.93 -0.20 -28.27
C GLN A 78 -23.89 0.92 -27.84
N TRP A 79 -23.93 1.26 -26.55
CA TRP A 79 -24.69 2.41 -26.03
C TRP A 79 -23.86 3.70 -25.97
N LEU A 80 -22.53 3.65 -26.07
CA LEU A 80 -21.68 4.83 -25.98
C LEU A 80 -22.08 5.95 -26.97
N PRO A 81 -22.34 5.67 -28.27
CA PRO A 81 -22.73 6.73 -29.20
C PRO A 81 -24.06 7.42 -28.89
N ARG A 82 -24.92 6.81 -28.05
CA ARG A 82 -26.20 7.39 -27.65
C ARG A 82 -26.02 8.52 -26.64
N TYR A 83 -25.00 8.44 -25.79
CA TYR A 83 -24.81 9.32 -24.62
C TYR A 83 -23.50 10.10 -24.64
N CYS A 84 -22.53 9.70 -25.45
CA CYS A 84 -21.22 10.32 -25.57
C CYS A 84 -20.98 10.88 -26.97
N ALA A 85 -20.28 12.01 -27.02
CA ALA A 85 -19.77 12.62 -28.24
C ALA A 85 -18.30 12.22 -28.45
N ASP A 86 -17.84 12.22 -29.70
CA ASP A 86 -16.43 12.05 -30.06
C ASP A 86 -15.72 10.87 -29.36
N VAL A 87 -16.39 9.71 -29.28
CA VAL A 87 -15.91 8.56 -28.52
C VAL A 87 -14.59 8.04 -29.10
N PRO A 88 -13.47 8.07 -28.36
CA PRO A 88 -12.17 7.67 -28.89
C PRO A 88 -12.12 6.15 -29.14
N PRO A 89 -11.37 5.67 -30.15
CA PRO A 89 -11.19 4.24 -30.40
C PRO A 89 -10.73 3.45 -29.17
N LEU A 90 -9.90 4.08 -28.34
CA LEU A 90 -9.40 3.53 -27.08
C LEU A 90 -10.53 3.11 -26.13
N ALA A 91 -11.64 3.84 -26.08
CA ALA A 91 -12.78 3.49 -25.23
C ALA A 91 -13.40 2.15 -25.65
N TYR A 92 -13.45 1.84 -26.95
CA TYR A 92 -13.94 0.56 -27.45
C TYR A 92 -12.96 -0.59 -27.19
N VAL A 93 -11.65 -0.32 -27.24
CA VAL A 93 -10.60 -1.29 -26.86
C VAL A 93 -10.74 -1.68 -25.39
N LEU A 94 -10.84 -0.67 -24.51
CA LEU A 94 -11.04 -0.87 -23.08
C LEU A 94 -12.35 -1.59 -22.78
N ALA A 95 -13.46 -1.17 -23.39
CA ALA A 95 -14.76 -1.82 -23.19
C ALA A 95 -14.74 -3.28 -23.67
N ARG A 96 -14.10 -3.60 -24.79
CA ARG A 96 -14.00 -4.99 -25.27
C ARG A 96 -13.26 -5.88 -24.26
N LYS A 97 -12.27 -5.35 -23.55
CA LYS A 97 -11.45 -6.12 -22.62
C LYS A 97 -12.05 -6.20 -21.22
N PHE A 98 -12.61 -5.09 -20.73
CA PHE A 98 -12.96 -4.92 -19.32
C PHE A 98 -14.46 -4.70 -19.08
N TRP A 99 -15.30 -4.62 -20.11
CA TRP A 99 -16.76 -4.59 -19.96
C TRP A 99 -17.43 -5.90 -20.40
N PRO A 100 -18.47 -6.37 -19.67
CA PRO A 100 -18.94 -5.85 -18.38
C PRO A 100 -17.88 -6.00 -17.27
N GLY A 101 -17.75 -5.00 -16.39
CA GLY A 101 -16.74 -5.04 -15.33
C GLY A 101 -16.48 -3.70 -14.61
N PRO A 102 -15.52 -3.71 -13.66
CA PRO A 102 -15.29 -2.62 -12.71
C PRO A 102 -14.47 -1.45 -13.31
N LEU A 103 -14.65 -1.16 -14.60
CA LEU A 103 -14.05 -0.01 -15.27
C LEU A 103 -15.11 1.05 -15.59
N THR A 104 -14.85 2.29 -15.22
CA THR A 104 -15.63 3.47 -15.59
C THR A 104 -14.77 4.39 -16.44
N MET A 105 -15.33 4.86 -17.55
CA MET A 105 -14.64 5.76 -18.48
C MET A 105 -15.28 7.15 -18.42
N ILE A 106 -14.47 8.20 -18.25
CA ILE A 106 -14.92 9.58 -18.46
C ILE A 106 -14.80 9.89 -19.94
N LEU A 107 -15.92 10.34 -20.53
CA LEU A 107 -16.05 10.64 -21.94
C LEU A 107 -16.78 11.97 -22.12
N LYS A 108 -16.61 12.63 -23.27
CA LYS A 108 -17.39 13.83 -23.61
C LYS A 108 -18.87 13.47 -23.72
N ARG A 109 -19.75 14.22 -23.04
CA ARG A 109 -21.19 13.95 -23.01
C ARG A 109 -21.90 14.44 -24.27
N ARG A 110 -23.06 13.86 -24.57
CA ARG A 110 -24.07 14.46 -25.44
C ARG A 110 -25.09 15.29 -24.64
N PRO A 111 -25.76 16.29 -25.24
CA PRO A 111 -26.76 17.12 -24.57
C PRO A 111 -27.98 16.36 -24.02
N ILE A 112 -28.22 15.13 -24.48
CA ILE A 112 -29.30 14.27 -23.95
C ILE A 112 -29.08 13.88 -22.47
N ILE A 113 -27.84 13.95 -21.98
CA ILE A 113 -27.53 13.74 -20.56
C ILE A 113 -27.71 15.08 -19.82
N PRO A 114 -28.67 15.17 -18.88
CA PRO A 114 -28.93 16.40 -18.12
C PRO A 114 -27.73 16.86 -17.29
N ASP A 115 -27.68 18.15 -17.00
CA ASP A 115 -26.64 18.75 -16.15
C ASP A 115 -26.66 18.18 -14.73
N GLU A 116 -27.82 17.79 -14.23
CA GLU A 116 -27.95 17.13 -12.93
C GLU A 116 -27.17 15.80 -12.85
N THR A 117 -27.04 15.09 -13.97
CA THR A 117 -26.29 13.84 -14.03
C THR A 117 -24.79 14.10 -14.02
N THR A 118 -24.33 15.18 -14.68
CA THR A 118 -22.91 15.49 -14.85
C THR A 118 -22.40 16.59 -13.91
N ALA A 119 -23.23 17.08 -13.00
CA ALA A 119 -22.95 18.27 -12.19
C ALA A 119 -22.52 19.49 -13.03
N GLY A 120 -23.12 19.64 -14.22
CA GLY A 120 -22.83 20.70 -15.19
C GLY A 120 -21.51 20.54 -15.95
N LEU A 121 -20.81 19.40 -15.84
CA LEU A 121 -19.60 19.11 -16.62
C LEU A 121 -19.95 18.75 -18.07
N ASP A 122 -19.01 19.00 -18.99
CA ASP A 122 -19.08 18.58 -20.39
C ASP A 122 -18.75 17.09 -20.60
N THR A 123 -18.45 16.38 -19.51
CA THR A 123 -18.11 14.97 -19.51
C THR A 123 -19.13 14.14 -18.73
N VAL A 124 -19.22 12.86 -19.07
CA VAL A 124 -20.07 11.88 -18.39
C VAL A 124 -19.24 10.64 -18.07
N ALA A 125 -19.43 10.10 -16.86
CA ALA A 125 -18.83 8.85 -16.44
C ALA A 125 -19.73 7.68 -16.85
N VAL A 126 -19.21 6.73 -17.65
CA VAL A 126 -19.99 5.60 -18.16
C VAL A 126 -19.39 4.28 -17.71
N ARG A 127 -20.24 3.32 -17.35
CA ARG A 127 -19.86 1.96 -16.94
C ARG A 127 -20.82 0.92 -17.48
N CYS A 128 -20.31 -0.27 -17.80
CA CYS A 128 -21.12 -1.48 -17.99
C CYS A 128 -20.90 -2.42 -16.78
N PRO A 129 -21.82 -2.51 -15.81
CA PRO A 129 -21.63 -3.32 -14.61
C PRO A 129 -21.65 -4.82 -14.93
N ASN A 130 -20.81 -5.61 -14.26
CA ASN A 130 -20.78 -7.07 -14.40
C ASN A 130 -21.70 -7.76 -13.39
N HIS A 131 -23.00 -7.46 -13.44
CA HIS A 131 -24.00 -8.14 -12.63
C HIS A 131 -25.23 -8.50 -13.45
N PRO A 132 -25.61 -9.78 -13.55
CA PRO A 132 -26.64 -10.26 -14.47
C PRO A 132 -28.00 -9.61 -14.21
N VAL A 133 -28.42 -9.53 -12.95
CA VAL A 133 -29.69 -8.89 -12.55
C VAL A 133 -29.74 -7.43 -12.96
N THR A 134 -28.69 -6.66 -12.68
CA THR A 134 -28.62 -5.23 -13.03
C THR A 134 -28.58 -5.01 -14.54
N LEU A 135 -27.83 -5.83 -15.28
CA LEU A 135 -27.86 -5.77 -16.74
C LEU A 135 -29.26 -6.08 -17.29
N ALA A 136 -29.98 -7.05 -16.71
CA ALA A 136 -31.36 -7.34 -17.11
C ALA A 136 -32.31 -6.17 -16.80
N ILE A 137 -32.20 -5.54 -15.62
CA ILE A 137 -32.97 -4.34 -15.25
C ILE A 137 -32.70 -3.20 -16.23
N ILE A 138 -31.44 -2.90 -16.57
CA ILE A 138 -31.09 -1.82 -17.50
C ILE A 138 -31.64 -2.11 -18.90
N ARG A 139 -31.54 -3.37 -19.37
CA ARG A 139 -32.09 -3.79 -20.68
C ARG A 139 -33.62 -3.62 -20.72
N GLU A 140 -34.30 -4.12 -19.69
CA GLU A 140 -35.76 -4.05 -19.57
C GLU A 140 -36.22 -2.59 -19.45
N ALA A 141 -35.52 -1.76 -18.67
CA ALA A 141 -35.83 -0.34 -18.55
C ALA A 141 -35.63 0.42 -19.87
N GLY A 142 -34.69 -0.01 -20.73
CA GLY A 142 -34.42 0.62 -22.02
C GLY A 142 -33.77 2.01 -21.93
N ILE A 143 -33.28 2.39 -20.75
CA ILE A 143 -32.70 3.70 -20.41
C ILE A 143 -31.37 3.52 -19.65
N PRO A 144 -30.43 4.48 -19.72
CA PRO A 144 -29.22 4.45 -18.90
C PRO A 144 -29.57 4.79 -17.46
N ILE A 145 -28.95 4.10 -16.50
CA ILE A 145 -29.26 4.27 -15.08
C ILE A 145 -28.15 5.04 -14.39
N ALA A 146 -28.43 6.23 -13.87
CA ALA A 146 -27.50 6.96 -13.02
C ALA A 146 -27.47 6.27 -11.67
N ALA A 147 -26.30 5.77 -11.24
CA ALA A 147 -26.19 5.01 -10.01
C ALA A 147 -24.86 5.29 -9.29
N PRO A 148 -24.79 6.28 -8.38
CA PRO A 148 -23.73 6.31 -7.37
C PRO A 148 -23.93 5.17 -6.36
N SER A 149 -23.00 4.99 -5.43
CA SER A 149 -23.15 4.02 -4.34
C SER A 149 -24.46 4.24 -3.54
N ALA A 150 -25.03 3.19 -2.96
CA ALA A 150 -26.35 3.21 -2.34
C ALA A 150 -26.39 3.59 -0.85
N ASN A 151 -25.37 4.29 -0.34
CA ASN A 151 -25.24 4.70 1.06
C ASN A 151 -25.60 6.18 1.31
N LEU A 152 -25.86 6.59 2.55
CA LEU A 152 -25.95 8.01 2.88
C LEU A 152 -24.60 8.70 2.67
N SER A 153 -24.62 9.97 2.25
CA SER A 153 -23.39 10.71 1.93
C SER A 153 -22.43 10.73 3.13
N GLY A 154 -21.17 10.33 2.90
CA GLY A 154 -20.13 10.24 3.93
C GLY A 154 -19.93 8.83 4.51
N ARG A 155 -21.00 8.02 4.62
CA ARG A 155 -20.93 6.63 5.13
C ARG A 155 -20.12 5.70 4.21
N PRO A 156 -19.63 4.56 4.71
CA PRO A 156 -19.09 3.48 3.87
C PRO A 156 -20.08 3.02 2.80
N SER A 157 -19.57 2.60 1.65
CA SER A 157 -20.39 2.10 0.54
C SER A 157 -21.07 0.77 0.90
N CYS A 158 -22.28 0.55 0.41
CA CYS A 158 -23.07 -0.67 0.64
C CYS A 158 -22.57 -1.83 -0.23
N THR A 159 -22.30 -2.98 0.35
CA THR A 159 -21.86 -4.23 -0.33
C THR A 159 -22.94 -5.30 -0.32
N THR A 160 -24.00 -5.11 0.47
CA THR A 160 -25.19 -5.96 0.56
C THR A 160 -26.49 -5.16 0.44
N ALA A 161 -27.61 -5.84 0.16
CA ALA A 161 -28.93 -5.20 0.16
C ALA A 161 -29.34 -4.74 1.56
N GLN A 162 -28.85 -5.41 2.60
CA GLN A 162 -29.10 -5.06 4.00
C GLN A 162 -28.44 -3.73 4.36
N ASP A 163 -27.21 -3.47 3.89
CA ASP A 163 -26.58 -2.15 4.05
C ASP A 163 -27.39 -1.05 3.36
N VAL A 164 -28.00 -1.35 2.20
CA VAL A 164 -28.87 -0.40 1.50
C VAL A 164 -30.12 -0.12 2.31
N LEU A 165 -30.75 -1.13 2.89
CA LEU A 165 -31.94 -0.94 3.73
C LEU A 165 -31.60 -0.13 4.99
N GLU A 166 -30.47 -0.39 5.63
CA GLU A 166 -29.99 0.40 6.79
C GLU A 166 -29.90 1.90 6.47
N ASP A 167 -29.38 2.23 5.28
CA ASP A 167 -29.14 3.61 4.88
C ASP A 167 -30.36 4.28 4.19
N MET A 168 -31.19 3.52 3.47
CA MET A 168 -32.16 4.04 2.49
C MET A 168 -33.61 3.60 2.71
N ASP A 169 -33.91 2.74 3.68
CA ASP A 169 -35.30 2.33 3.93
C ASP A 169 -36.20 3.55 4.19
N GLY A 170 -37.38 3.53 3.58
CA GLY A 170 -38.33 4.64 3.60
C GLY A 170 -38.00 5.82 2.67
N ARG A 171 -36.79 5.89 2.11
CA ARG A 171 -36.31 6.98 1.22
C ARG A 171 -36.37 6.63 -0.26
N ILE A 172 -36.38 5.34 -0.60
CA ILE A 172 -36.31 4.83 -1.98
C ILE A 172 -37.50 3.93 -2.29
N SER A 173 -37.81 3.77 -3.57
CA SER A 173 -38.99 3.03 -4.02
C SER A 173 -38.81 1.51 -3.97
N GLY A 174 -37.57 1.02 -4.09
CA GLY A 174 -37.26 -0.39 -3.85
C GLY A 174 -35.77 -0.72 -3.76
N VAL A 175 -35.47 -1.94 -3.32
CA VAL A 175 -34.14 -2.54 -3.27
C VAL A 175 -34.21 -3.92 -3.93
N VAL A 176 -33.28 -4.18 -4.83
CA VAL A 176 -33.09 -5.49 -5.45
C VAL A 176 -31.97 -6.20 -4.73
N ASP A 177 -32.25 -7.34 -4.09
CA ASP A 177 -31.23 -8.17 -3.47
C ASP A 177 -30.72 -9.20 -4.48
N GLY A 178 -29.50 -8.97 -4.97
CA GLY A 178 -28.77 -9.90 -5.83
C GLY A 178 -27.65 -10.64 -5.11
N GLY A 179 -27.62 -10.57 -3.78
CA GLY A 179 -26.54 -11.09 -2.93
C GLY A 179 -25.40 -10.09 -2.71
N PRO A 180 -24.35 -10.51 -1.96
CA PRO A 180 -23.18 -9.69 -1.70
C PRO A 180 -22.37 -9.36 -2.96
N CYS A 181 -21.75 -8.18 -2.99
CA CYS A 181 -20.87 -7.78 -4.07
C CYS A 181 -19.59 -8.63 -4.14
N ALA A 182 -19.20 -9.04 -5.35
CA ALA A 182 -18.05 -9.92 -5.57
C ALA A 182 -16.68 -9.24 -5.40
N VAL A 183 -16.58 -7.91 -5.55
CA VAL A 183 -15.33 -7.14 -5.47
C VAL A 183 -15.24 -6.31 -4.19
N GLY A 184 -16.33 -5.66 -3.78
CA GLY A 184 -16.43 -4.91 -2.51
C GLY A 184 -15.90 -3.48 -2.53
N VAL A 185 -15.07 -3.10 -3.51
CA VAL A 185 -14.67 -1.69 -3.74
C VAL A 185 -15.23 -1.18 -5.06
N GLU A 186 -15.45 0.13 -5.16
CA GLU A 186 -16.04 0.75 -6.36
C GLU A 186 -15.16 0.58 -7.61
N SER A 187 -15.73 0.88 -8.78
CA SER A 187 -15.04 0.83 -10.06
C SER A 187 -13.83 1.77 -10.14
N THR A 188 -12.84 1.32 -10.90
CA THR A 188 -11.72 2.15 -11.35
C THR A 188 -12.21 3.19 -12.34
N ILE A 189 -11.80 4.45 -12.19
CA ILE A 189 -12.22 5.56 -13.06
C ILE A 189 -11.02 6.05 -13.87
N LEU A 190 -11.13 5.95 -15.19
CA LEU A 190 -10.13 6.39 -16.15
C LEU A 190 -10.69 7.54 -17.00
N ASP A 191 -9.98 8.67 -17.03
CA ASP A 191 -10.27 9.81 -17.89
C ASP A 191 -9.67 9.59 -19.27
N LEU A 192 -10.53 9.51 -20.28
CA LEU A 192 -10.17 9.34 -21.68
C LEU A 192 -10.30 10.64 -22.48
N THR A 193 -10.51 11.77 -21.80
CA THR A 193 -10.57 13.09 -22.44
C THR A 193 -9.20 13.77 -22.54
N CYS A 194 -8.15 13.13 -22.01
CA CYS A 194 -6.77 13.57 -22.08
C CYS A 194 -5.85 12.46 -22.62
N ASP A 195 -4.68 12.85 -23.09
CA ASP A 195 -3.61 11.97 -23.56
C ASP A 195 -2.28 12.36 -22.86
N PRO A 196 -1.63 11.46 -22.10
CA PRO A 196 -2.05 10.09 -21.80
C PRO A 196 -3.35 10.04 -20.98
N PRO A 197 -4.09 8.91 -21.00
CA PRO A 197 -5.23 8.69 -20.12
C PRO A 197 -4.86 8.87 -18.65
N ARG A 198 -5.84 9.30 -17.83
CA ARG A 198 -5.58 9.61 -16.41
C ARG A 198 -6.43 8.80 -15.45
N LEU A 199 -5.80 8.12 -14.50
CA LEU A 199 -6.49 7.46 -13.40
C LEU A 199 -7.02 8.51 -12.41
N LEU A 200 -8.35 8.63 -12.30
CA LEU A 200 -9.00 9.54 -11.35
C LEU A 200 -9.36 8.84 -10.03
N ARG A 201 -9.60 7.52 -10.08
CA ARG A 201 -9.93 6.74 -8.88
C ARG A 201 -9.48 5.29 -9.04
N PRO A 202 -8.67 4.75 -8.12
CA PRO A 202 -8.39 3.32 -8.07
C PRO A 202 -9.61 2.56 -7.55
N GLY A 203 -9.83 1.36 -8.07
CA GLY A 203 -11.01 0.56 -7.78
C GLY A 203 -10.83 -0.91 -8.12
N GLY A 204 -11.93 -1.60 -8.40
CA GLY A 204 -11.98 -3.04 -8.64
C GLY A 204 -11.19 -3.55 -9.86
N LEU A 205 -10.69 -2.67 -10.73
CA LEU A 205 -9.75 -3.01 -11.80
C LEU A 205 -8.35 -2.44 -11.48
N PRO A 206 -7.34 -3.28 -11.25
CA PRO A 206 -5.95 -2.85 -11.03
C PRO A 206 -5.42 -1.90 -12.11
N LEU A 207 -4.60 -0.92 -11.71
CA LEU A 207 -3.93 0.01 -12.63
C LEU A 207 -3.00 -0.75 -13.57
N GLU A 208 -2.30 -1.75 -13.05
CA GLU A 208 -1.32 -2.56 -13.76
C GLU A 208 -1.97 -3.38 -14.90
N ASP A 209 -3.25 -3.75 -14.77
CA ASP A 209 -4.02 -4.40 -15.84
C ASP A 209 -4.32 -3.42 -16.98
N LEU A 210 -4.61 -2.16 -16.65
CA LEU A 210 -4.83 -1.10 -17.63
C LEU A 210 -3.52 -0.77 -18.36
N GLU A 211 -2.43 -0.55 -17.62
CA GLU A 211 -1.13 -0.21 -18.19
C GLU A 211 -0.58 -1.30 -19.11
N ARG A 212 -0.79 -2.58 -18.74
CA ARG A 212 -0.45 -3.72 -19.60
C ARG A 212 -1.17 -3.70 -20.95
N LEU A 213 -2.37 -3.13 -21.03
CA LEU A 213 -3.15 -3.08 -22.27
C LEU A 213 -2.83 -1.84 -23.11
N ILE A 214 -2.72 -0.66 -22.48
CA ILE A 214 -2.73 0.63 -23.20
C ILE A 214 -1.46 1.46 -23.00
N GLY A 215 -0.49 0.97 -22.22
CA GLY A 215 0.74 1.69 -21.92
C GLY A 215 0.58 2.67 -20.75
N LYS A 216 1.41 3.72 -20.74
CA LYS A 216 1.50 4.68 -19.63
C LYS A 216 0.15 5.34 -19.34
N ILE A 217 -0.22 5.39 -18.06
CA ILE A 217 -1.38 6.10 -17.53
C ILE A 217 -0.89 7.10 -16.49
N ASP A 218 -1.34 8.35 -16.57
CA ASP A 218 -1.04 9.33 -15.53
C ASP A 218 -1.94 9.10 -14.31
N VAL A 219 -1.43 9.27 -13.10
CA VAL A 219 -2.23 9.17 -11.86
C VAL A 219 -2.57 10.58 -11.39
N ASP A 220 -3.86 10.86 -11.19
CA ASP A 220 -4.28 12.16 -10.68
C ASP A 220 -3.81 12.38 -9.23
N LYS A 221 -3.45 13.61 -8.90
CA LYS A 221 -2.95 13.97 -7.56
C LYS A 221 -3.98 13.65 -6.46
N ALA A 222 -5.28 13.76 -6.77
CA ALA A 222 -6.37 13.46 -5.85
C ALA A 222 -6.52 11.96 -5.52
N VAL A 223 -5.76 11.07 -6.17
CA VAL A 223 -5.66 9.65 -5.80
C VAL A 223 -4.86 9.49 -4.50
N ASN A 224 -3.81 10.29 -4.31
CA ASN A 224 -2.89 10.18 -3.18
C ASN A 224 -3.04 11.29 -2.13
N GLY A 225 -3.84 12.33 -2.41
CA GLY A 225 -4.08 13.44 -1.49
C GLY A 225 -5.49 14.00 -1.59
N ALA A 226 -5.81 14.93 -0.70
CA ALA A 226 -7.04 15.71 -0.78
C ALA A 226 -6.97 16.70 -1.95
N LEU A 227 -8.13 16.96 -2.59
CA LEU A 227 -8.25 18.07 -3.54
C LEU A 227 -8.01 19.41 -2.83
N ALA A 228 -7.40 20.36 -3.52
CA ALA A 228 -7.22 21.72 -3.01
C ALA A 228 -8.58 22.44 -2.87
N GLU A 229 -8.67 23.41 -1.95
CA GLU A 229 -9.87 24.25 -1.81
C GLU A 229 -10.21 24.97 -3.13
N GLY A 230 -11.44 24.78 -3.61
CA GLY A 230 -11.93 25.40 -4.85
C GLY A 230 -11.87 24.54 -6.11
N GLU A 231 -11.20 23.38 -6.10
CA GLU A 231 -11.19 22.47 -7.25
C GLU A 231 -12.52 21.68 -7.38
N LYS A 232 -13.04 21.58 -8.61
CA LYS A 232 -14.27 20.81 -8.91
C LYS A 232 -13.93 19.33 -9.14
N PRO A 233 -14.65 18.37 -8.53
CA PRO A 233 -14.38 16.96 -8.72
C PRO A 233 -14.79 16.53 -10.14
N LYS A 234 -13.86 15.94 -10.88
CA LYS A 234 -14.14 15.35 -12.21
C LYS A 234 -14.88 14.01 -12.14
N ALA A 235 -14.79 13.35 -11.00
CA ALA A 235 -15.37 12.03 -10.76
C ALA A 235 -15.83 11.86 -9.31
N PRO A 236 -16.74 10.90 -9.03
CA PRO A 236 -17.17 10.58 -7.67
C PRO A 236 -16.00 10.18 -6.75
N GLY A 237 -16.08 10.65 -5.50
CA GLY A 237 -15.19 10.23 -4.42
C GLY A 237 -13.87 11.01 -4.30
N MET A 238 -13.71 12.16 -4.97
CA MET A 238 -12.45 12.93 -4.95
C MET A 238 -12.34 14.03 -3.88
N LYS A 239 -13.45 14.66 -3.43
CA LYS A 239 -13.41 15.95 -2.71
C LYS A 239 -13.68 15.88 -1.20
N TYR A 240 -14.56 15.00 -0.74
CA TYR A 240 -15.04 15.02 0.65
C TYR A 240 -14.42 13.90 1.50
N ARG A 241 -14.49 14.03 2.83
CA ARG A 241 -14.32 12.88 3.72
C ARG A 241 -15.37 11.84 3.32
N HIS A 242 -14.90 10.69 2.87
CA HIS A 242 -15.71 9.63 2.27
C HIS A 242 -15.39 8.34 2.99
N TYR A 243 -16.41 7.49 3.18
CA TYR A 243 -16.28 6.17 3.81
C TYR A 243 -15.97 6.23 5.31
N ALA A 244 -16.22 7.36 5.96
CA ALA A 244 -15.86 7.55 7.35
C ALA A 244 -16.97 6.99 8.27
N PRO A 245 -16.62 6.08 9.20
CA PRO A 245 -17.49 5.78 10.32
C PRO A 245 -17.60 6.98 11.27
N LYS A 246 -18.47 6.88 12.28
CA LYS A 246 -18.63 7.91 13.32
C LYS A 246 -17.33 8.15 14.08
N ALA A 247 -16.63 7.08 14.47
CA ALA A 247 -15.35 7.18 15.15
C ALA A 247 -14.23 7.66 14.19
N PRO A 248 -13.29 8.51 14.65
CA PRO A 248 -12.14 8.90 13.86
C PRO A 248 -11.28 7.68 13.53
N VAL A 249 -10.77 7.61 12.29
CA VAL A 249 -9.92 6.53 11.82
C VAL A 249 -8.50 7.05 11.64
N THR A 250 -7.52 6.28 12.12
CA THR A 250 -6.08 6.45 11.86
C THR A 250 -5.58 5.26 11.06
N VAL A 251 -4.96 5.52 9.91
CA VAL A 251 -4.43 4.47 9.05
C VAL A 251 -2.94 4.29 9.29
N ILE A 252 -2.51 3.07 9.56
CA ILE A 252 -1.10 2.72 9.73
C ILE A 252 -0.58 2.01 8.48
N THR A 253 0.36 2.64 7.78
CA THR A 253 1.05 2.06 6.61
C THR A 253 2.40 1.48 6.99
N GLY A 254 2.92 0.54 6.20
CA GLY A 254 4.23 -0.08 6.41
C GLY A 254 4.16 -1.59 6.24
N ALA A 255 5.24 -2.29 6.56
CA ALA A 255 5.22 -3.76 6.54
C ALA A 255 4.13 -4.31 7.49
N PRO A 256 3.49 -5.46 7.20
CA PRO A 256 2.37 -5.98 7.98
C PRO A 256 2.66 -6.11 9.47
N GLU A 257 3.79 -6.70 9.84
CA GLU A 257 4.20 -6.88 11.24
C GLU A 257 4.43 -5.53 11.93
N LYS A 258 5.06 -4.57 11.23
CA LYS A 258 5.40 -3.26 11.78
C LYS A 258 4.17 -2.40 12.00
N SER A 259 3.26 -2.39 11.03
CA SER A 259 1.99 -1.67 11.17
C SER A 259 1.16 -2.25 12.31
N ALA A 260 1.14 -3.57 12.52
CA ALA A 260 0.47 -4.19 13.66
C ALA A 260 1.09 -3.76 15.00
N GLN A 261 2.43 -3.79 15.12
CA GLN A 261 3.12 -3.34 16.34
C GLN A 261 2.89 -1.86 16.64
N GLU A 262 2.85 -1.03 15.60
CA GLU A 262 2.58 0.40 15.78
C GLU A 262 1.13 0.66 16.23
N ILE A 263 0.16 -0.14 15.77
CA ILE A 263 -1.20 -0.12 16.31
C ILE A 263 -1.19 -0.53 17.79
N LEU A 264 -0.49 -1.62 18.13
CA LEU A 264 -0.45 -2.16 19.50
C LEU A 264 0.07 -1.13 20.52
N ARG A 265 0.98 -0.25 20.11
CA ARG A 265 1.51 0.84 20.95
C ARG A 265 0.53 1.99 21.16
N ARG A 266 -0.48 2.13 20.29
CA ARG A 266 -1.40 3.28 20.24
C ARG A 266 -2.77 2.96 20.81
N VAL A 267 -3.21 1.72 20.71
CA VAL A 267 -4.54 1.30 21.17
C VAL A 267 -4.70 1.52 22.66
N GLY A 268 -5.86 2.04 23.03
CA GLY A 268 -6.37 2.11 24.40
C GLY A 268 -7.57 1.18 24.61
N PRO A 269 -8.19 1.21 25.80
CA PRO A 269 -9.31 0.34 26.15
C PRO A 269 -10.60 0.62 25.37
N THR A 270 -10.73 1.80 24.76
CA THR A 270 -11.91 2.21 23.96
C THR A 270 -11.61 2.29 22.46
N SER A 271 -10.45 1.79 22.02
CA SER A 271 -10.06 1.81 20.61
C SER A 271 -10.61 0.59 19.88
N GLY A 272 -11.08 0.78 18.64
CA GLY A 272 -11.36 -0.28 17.68
C GLY A 272 -10.14 -0.54 16.79
N VAL A 273 -9.98 -1.78 16.33
CA VAL A 273 -8.86 -2.18 15.46
C VAL A 273 -9.36 -2.84 14.18
N ILE A 274 -8.87 -2.36 13.04
CA ILE A 274 -8.99 -3.02 11.74
C ILE A 274 -7.61 -3.57 11.37
N CYS A 275 -7.44 -4.89 11.36
CA CYS A 275 -6.15 -5.52 11.11
C CYS A 275 -6.22 -6.63 10.06
N PHE A 276 -5.07 -7.13 9.63
CA PHE A 276 -5.02 -8.40 8.91
C PHE A 276 -5.27 -9.56 9.87
N GLU A 277 -5.79 -10.66 9.34
CA GLU A 277 -6.25 -11.80 10.12
C GLU A 277 -5.14 -12.42 10.98
N GLU A 278 -3.92 -12.43 10.47
CA GLU A 278 -2.71 -12.95 11.14
C GLU A 278 -2.34 -12.19 12.43
N PHE A 279 -2.81 -10.95 12.59
CA PHE A 279 -2.48 -10.09 13.73
C PHE A 279 -3.63 -9.89 14.71
N ALA A 280 -4.81 -10.49 14.46
CA ALA A 280 -6.00 -10.29 15.29
C ALA A 280 -5.76 -10.64 16.77
N ASP A 281 -4.96 -11.69 17.02
CA ASP A 281 -4.60 -12.14 18.37
C ASP A 281 -3.80 -11.12 19.20
N LEU A 282 -3.20 -10.10 18.58
CA LEU A 282 -2.47 -9.04 19.30
C LEU A 282 -3.42 -8.07 20.02
N PHE A 283 -4.69 -8.01 19.62
CA PHE A 283 -5.63 -6.96 20.02
C PHE A 283 -6.84 -7.53 20.80
N ARG A 284 -6.63 -8.59 21.61
CA ARG A 284 -7.70 -9.30 22.34
C ARG A 284 -8.49 -8.44 23.33
N GLU A 285 -7.93 -7.31 23.73
CA GLU A 285 -8.55 -6.37 24.66
C GLU A 285 -9.36 -5.29 23.93
N GLN A 286 -9.32 -5.26 22.60
CA GLN A 286 -10.00 -4.29 21.74
C GLN A 286 -11.15 -4.97 20.97
N GLU A 287 -12.04 -4.15 20.42
CA GLU A 287 -12.99 -4.60 19.41
C GLU A 287 -12.26 -4.69 18.05
N VAL A 288 -12.18 -5.90 17.49
CA VAL A 288 -11.34 -6.18 16.31
C VAL A 288 -12.19 -6.63 15.13
N HIS A 289 -11.93 -6.02 13.97
CA HIS A 289 -12.43 -6.50 12.68
C HIS A 289 -11.28 -6.81 11.73
N THR A 290 -11.30 -7.99 11.13
CA THR A 290 -10.25 -8.40 10.20
C THR A 290 -10.60 -8.03 8.77
N LEU A 291 -9.63 -7.47 8.04
CA LEU A 291 -9.74 -7.32 6.57
C LEU A 291 -9.58 -8.67 5.86
N GLY A 292 -9.09 -9.71 6.55
CA GLY A 292 -8.69 -10.98 5.97
C GLY A 292 -7.17 -11.13 5.90
N PRO A 293 -6.67 -12.20 5.26
CA PRO A 293 -5.24 -12.52 5.24
C PRO A 293 -4.42 -11.43 4.53
N VAL A 294 -3.19 -11.16 4.99
CA VAL A 294 -2.26 -10.17 4.40
C VAL A 294 -2.14 -10.32 2.88
N GLY A 295 -2.07 -11.58 2.43
CA GLY A 295 -1.87 -11.97 1.03
C GLY A 295 -3.13 -11.96 0.16
N ASP A 296 -4.34 -11.85 0.72
CA ASP A 296 -5.59 -11.92 -0.03
C ASP A 296 -6.26 -10.55 -0.16
N LYS A 297 -5.84 -9.79 -1.18
CA LYS A 297 -6.39 -8.46 -1.43
C LYS A 297 -7.86 -8.48 -1.87
N LEU A 298 -8.37 -9.59 -2.41
CA LEU A 298 -9.77 -9.66 -2.83
C LEU A 298 -10.67 -9.72 -1.60
N VAL A 299 -10.34 -10.58 -0.63
CA VAL A 299 -11.06 -10.64 0.66
C VAL A 299 -10.97 -9.30 1.40
N GLN A 300 -9.79 -8.66 1.39
CA GLN A 300 -9.63 -7.31 1.96
C GLN A 300 -10.54 -6.27 1.30
N ALA A 301 -10.67 -6.30 -0.03
CA ALA A 301 -11.57 -5.41 -0.76
C ALA A 301 -13.05 -5.69 -0.46
N GLN A 302 -13.43 -6.95 -0.28
CA GLN A 302 -14.77 -7.36 0.11
C GLN A 302 -15.15 -6.90 1.51
N ARG A 303 -14.20 -6.95 2.45
CA ARG A 303 -14.44 -6.67 3.88
C ARG A 303 -14.19 -5.22 4.31
N VAL A 304 -13.50 -4.40 3.52
CA VAL A 304 -13.07 -3.06 3.96
C VAL A 304 -14.23 -2.17 4.40
N PHE A 305 -15.36 -2.17 3.68
CA PHE A 305 -16.51 -1.37 4.08
C PHE A 305 -17.26 -1.98 5.26
N ASP A 306 -17.42 -3.29 5.31
CA ASP A 306 -18.06 -4.00 6.43
C ASP A 306 -17.28 -3.74 7.75
N ALA A 307 -15.95 -3.81 7.69
CA ALA A 307 -15.07 -3.50 8.82
C ALA A 307 -15.23 -2.05 9.30
N LEU A 308 -15.41 -1.10 8.38
CA LEU A 308 -15.68 0.30 8.75
C LEU A 308 -17.11 0.48 9.31
N ARG A 309 -18.12 -0.19 8.73
CA ARG A 309 -19.52 -0.07 9.16
C ARG A 309 -19.77 -0.66 10.53
N THR A 310 -19.09 -1.73 10.91
CA THR A 310 -19.40 -2.43 12.17
C THR A 310 -19.16 -1.53 13.39
N PHE A 311 -18.17 -0.64 13.33
CA PHE A 311 -17.90 0.33 14.39
C PHE A 311 -18.92 1.48 14.50
N ASP A 312 -19.86 1.65 13.55
CA ASP A 312 -20.90 2.67 13.68
C ASP A 312 -21.95 2.35 14.76
N THR A 313 -22.00 1.09 15.18
CA THR A 313 -22.90 0.54 16.20
C THR A 313 -22.21 0.20 17.51
N SER A 314 -20.90 0.42 17.63
CA SER A 314 -20.16 0.18 18.87
C SER A 314 -19.77 1.46 19.60
N ASP A 315 -19.27 1.30 20.83
CA ASP A 315 -18.89 2.39 21.73
C ASP A 315 -17.42 2.82 21.55
N VAL A 316 -16.76 2.40 20.46
CA VAL A 316 -15.36 2.75 20.20
C VAL A 316 -15.19 4.26 19.97
N THR A 317 -14.15 4.84 20.57
CA THR A 317 -13.88 6.28 20.50
C THR A 317 -12.94 6.66 19.36
N GLU A 318 -12.19 5.70 18.83
CA GLU A 318 -11.26 5.84 17.71
C GLU A 318 -11.00 4.47 17.07
N ILE A 319 -10.53 4.46 15.82
CA ILE A 319 -10.22 3.24 15.07
C ILE A 319 -8.80 3.33 14.53
N PHE A 320 -8.00 2.28 14.74
CA PHE A 320 -6.69 2.11 14.10
C PHE A 320 -6.77 1.02 13.03
N ALA A 321 -6.38 1.35 11.79
CA ALA A 321 -6.51 0.45 10.65
C ALA A 321 -5.17 0.15 9.98
N GLN A 322 -4.81 -1.11 9.82
CA GLN A 322 -3.71 -1.51 8.95
C GLN A 322 -4.06 -1.23 7.48
N CYS A 323 -3.09 -0.73 6.71
CA CYS A 323 -3.22 -0.49 5.29
C CYS A 323 -2.46 -1.54 4.47
N PRO A 324 -3.06 -2.14 3.44
CA PRO A 324 -2.30 -2.96 2.50
C PRO A 324 -1.32 -2.12 1.67
N ASP A 325 -0.38 -2.81 1.02
CA ASP A 325 0.50 -2.23 0.02
C ASP A 325 -0.27 -1.63 -1.17
N ASN A 326 0.40 -0.78 -1.95
CA ASN A 326 -0.20 -0.07 -3.07
C ASN A 326 -0.21 -0.88 -4.39
N ARG A 327 -0.22 -2.21 -4.36
CA ARG A 327 -0.26 -3.05 -5.58
C ARG A 327 -1.64 -3.65 -5.81
N GLY A 328 -2.06 -3.74 -7.06
CA GLY A 328 -3.34 -4.33 -7.43
C GLY A 328 -4.53 -3.69 -6.71
N LEU A 329 -5.39 -4.52 -6.11
CA LEU A 329 -6.52 -4.05 -5.28
C LEU A 329 -6.07 -3.33 -4.00
N GLY A 330 -4.84 -3.55 -3.53
CA GLY A 330 -4.29 -2.87 -2.37
C GLY A 330 -4.29 -1.34 -2.51
N LEU A 331 -4.04 -0.83 -3.73
CA LEU A 331 -4.16 0.61 -4.02
C LEU A 331 -5.58 1.13 -3.80
N ALA A 332 -6.60 0.37 -4.20
CA ALA A 332 -8.00 0.74 -4.02
C ALA A 332 -8.40 0.71 -2.54
N ILE A 333 -8.05 -0.35 -1.81
CA ILE A 333 -8.33 -0.52 -0.38
C ILE A 333 -7.66 0.61 0.42
N GLY A 334 -6.36 0.81 0.20
CA GLY A 334 -5.59 1.87 0.86
C GLY A 334 -6.17 3.25 0.56
N ASN A 335 -6.63 3.52 -0.67
CA ASN A 335 -7.33 4.76 -0.98
C ASN A 335 -8.62 4.94 -0.18
N ARG A 336 -9.42 3.88 0.05
CA ARG A 336 -10.65 3.94 0.86
C ARG A 336 -10.35 4.19 2.33
N LEU A 337 -9.39 3.46 2.90
CA LEU A 337 -8.97 3.63 4.28
C LEU A 337 -8.43 5.04 4.53
N LYS A 338 -7.53 5.54 3.67
CA LYS A 338 -6.96 6.89 3.80
C LYS A 338 -8.04 7.98 3.72
N LYS A 339 -9.06 7.79 2.87
CA LYS A 339 -10.20 8.73 2.79
C LYS A 339 -11.12 8.67 3.99
N ALA A 340 -11.38 7.48 4.55
CA ALA A 340 -12.13 7.31 5.79
C ALA A 340 -11.45 8.04 6.96
N ALA A 341 -10.12 7.95 7.01
CA ALA A 341 -9.25 8.63 7.97
C ALA A 341 -9.06 10.14 7.72
N GLY A 342 -9.63 10.71 6.65
CA GLY A 342 -9.36 12.10 6.30
C GLY A 342 -7.87 12.39 6.09
N PHE A 343 -7.13 11.38 5.60
CA PHE A 343 -5.68 11.38 5.43
C PHE A 343 -4.86 11.44 6.74
N HIS A 344 -5.45 11.11 7.90
CA HIS A 344 -4.68 10.80 9.11
C HIS A 344 -3.96 9.46 8.95
N VAL A 345 -2.75 9.51 8.39
CA VAL A 345 -1.91 8.35 8.07
C VAL A 345 -0.62 8.42 8.86
N VAL A 346 -0.28 7.33 9.54
CA VAL A 346 1.02 7.14 10.20
C VAL A 346 1.75 6.05 9.43
N GLU A 347 2.94 6.37 8.93
CA GLU A 347 3.82 5.36 8.37
C GLU A 347 4.67 4.76 9.50
N ALA A 348 4.45 3.48 9.79
CA ALA A 348 5.15 2.74 10.85
C ALA A 348 6.68 2.69 10.64
N ASP A 349 7.16 3.07 9.45
CA ASP A 349 8.57 3.09 9.07
C ASP A 349 9.20 4.50 9.00
N SER A 350 8.45 5.58 9.27
CA SER A 350 8.91 6.95 8.97
C SER A 350 9.96 7.51 9.94
N GLU A 351 9.89 7.17 11.22
CA GLU A 351 10.83 7.71 12.22
C GLU A 351 12.13 6.92 12.33
N ARG A 352 12.15 5.71 11.75
CA ARG A 352 13.25 4.78 11.89
C ARG A 352 14.31 5.03 10.81
N VAL A 353 15.57 5.15 11.19
CA VAL A 353 16.69 5.31 10.27
C VAL A 353 17.67 4.15 10.46
N VAL A 354 17.99 3.43 9.38
CA VAL A 354 18.97 2.35 9.36
C VAL A 354 20.13 2.73 8.45
N LEU A 355 21.31 2.89 9.02
CA LEU A 355 22.53 3.27 8.32
C LEU A 355 23.44 2.06 8.15
N GLY A 356 23.90 1.77 6.94
CA GLY A 356 24.88 0.72 6.69
C GLY A 356 26.29 1.31 6.60
N LEU A 357 27.22 0.88 7.43
CA LEU A 357 28.60 1.39 7.41
C LEU A 357 29.56 0.34 6.85
N THR A 358 30.38 0.77 5.89
CA THR A 358 31.50 -0.02 5.36
C THR A 358 32.74 0.86 5.20
N GLY A 359 33.89 0.24 4.97
CA GLY A 359 35.17 0.97 4.86
C GLY A 359 36.37 0.15 5.30
N GLY A 360 37.53 0.53 4.77
CA GLY A 360 38.77 -0.18 5.00
C GLY A 360 39.32 -0.05 6.44
N THR A 361 40.22 -0.97 6.81
CA THR A 361 40.92 -0.94 8.10
C THR A 361 41.68 0.37 8.28
N GLY A 362 41.61 0.95 9.47
CA GLY A 362 42.22 2.25 9.79
C GLY A 362 41.45 3.49 9.30
N ALA A 363 40.33 3.33 8.59
CA ALA A 363 39.54 4.47 8.10
C ALA A 363 38.73 5.20 9.19
N GLY A 364 38.50 4.56 10.34
CA GLY A 364 37.82 5.18 11.49
C GLY A 364 36.36 4.73 11.69
N LYS A 365 35.92 3.62 11.09
CA LYS A 365 34.57 3.04 11.28
C LYS A 365 34.15 2.98 12.75
N SER A 366 35.04 2.56 13.65
CA SER A 366 34.73 2.47 15.08
C SER A 366 34.40 3.83 15.71
N SER A 367 35.07 4.92 15.29
CA SER A 367 34.71 6.28 15.72
C SER A 367 33.39 6.73 15.11
N ALA A 368 33.11 6.41 13.85
CA ALA A 368 31.82 6.71 13.21
C ALA A 368 30.65 6.00 13.93
N LEU A 369 30.83 4.73 14.31
CA LEU A 369 29.83 3.98 15.09
C LEU A 369 29.62 4.57 16.49
N ARG A 370 30.68 5.07 17.15
CA ARG A 370 30.56 5.80 18.42
C ARG A 370 29.77 7.10 18.24
N ALA A 371 29.99 7.83 17.16
CA ALA A 371 29.21 9.02 16.85
C ALA A 371 27.71 8.70 16.74
N ILE A 372 27.32 7.61 16.06
CA ILE A 372 25.92 7.16 15.99
C ILE A 372 25.36 6.80 17.37
N ARG A 373 26.12 6.08 18.20
CA ARG A 373 25.70 5.79 19.59
C ARG A 373 25.49 7.07 20.40
N SER A 374 26.33 8.08 20.20
CA SER A 374 26.20 9.39 20.87
C SER A 374 24.97 10.20 20.45
N LEU A 375 24.35 9.84 19.31
CA LEU A 375 23.08 10.36 18.81
C LEU A 375 21.88 9.53 19.28
N GLY A 376 22.09 8.56 20.19
CA GLY A 376 21.04 7.64 20.67
C GLY A 376 20.76 6.47 19.73
N GLY A 377 21.65 6.20 18.77
CA GLY A 377 21.53 5.07 17.85
C GLY A 377 22.06 3.75 18.41
N GLU A 378 21.46 2.66 17.98
CA GLU A 378 21.89 1.30 18.29
C GLU A 378 22.80 0.77 17.18
N VAL A 379 23.80 -0.04 17.51
CA VAL A 379 24.73 -0.61 16.54
C VAL A 379 24.57 -2.12 16.52
N ILE A 380 24.25 -2.67 15.35
CA ILE A 380 24.26 -4.10 15.07
C ILE A 380 25.61 -4.43 14.44
N ASP A 381 26.48 -5.05 15.23
CA ASP A 381 27.74 -5.62 14.77
C ASP A 381 27.48 -7.01 14.17
N CYS A 382 27.54 -7.11 12.84
CA CYS A 382 27.24 -8.33 12.12
C CYS A 382 28.28 -9.43 12.31
N ASP A 383 29.54 -9.08 12.62
CA ASP A 383 30.58 -10.08 12.89
C ASP A 383 30.35 -10.72 14.27
N ALA A 384 30.03 -9.89 15.27
CA ALA A 384 29.65 -10.37 16.60
C ALA A 384 28.36 -11.21 16.54
N LEU A 385 27.36 -10.74 15.78
CA LEU A 385 26.11 -11.46 15.56
C LEU A 385 26.34 -12.81 14.87
N TYR A 386 27.16 -12.84 13.83
CA TYR A 386 27.51 -14.09 13.16
C TYR A 386 28.17 -15.08 14.14
N HIS A 387 29.07 -14.62 15.01
CA HIS A 387 29.67 -15.46 16.03
C HIS A 387 28.65 -16.01 17.04
N GLU A 388 27.69 -15.21 17.48
CA GLU A 388 26.59 -15.67 18.32
C GLU A 388 25.70 -16.70 17.60
N MET A 389 25.42 -16.48 16.31
CA MET A 389 24.62 -17.40 15.50
C MET A 389 25.31 -18.75 15.28
N LEU A 390 26.64 -18.78 15.22
CA LEU A 390 27.38 -20.05 15.16
C LEU A 390 27.18 -20.92 16.41
N GLU A 391 26.75 -20.35 17.53
CA GLU A 391 26.46 -21.10 18.76
C GLU A 391 24.96 -21.39 18.90
N THR A 392 24.11 -20.48 18.44
CA THR A 392 22.66 -20.49 18.73
C THR A 392 21.78 -20.93 17.56
N CYS A 393 22.24 -20.85 16.31
CA CYS A 393 21.45 -21.14 15.11
C CYS A 393 21.80 -22.52 14.53
N ALA A 394 21.01 -23.55 14.88
CA ALA A 394 21.14 -24.89 14.32
C ALA A 394 21.09 -24.93 12.78
N PRO A 395 20.10 -24.29 12.10
CA PRO A 395 20.03 -24.32 10.63
C PRO A 395 21.28 -23.76 9.93
N LEU A 396 21.87 -22.69 10.45
CA LEU A 396 23.12 -22.13 9.91
C LEU A 396 24.26 -23.14 10.02
N ARG A 397 24.42 -23.77 11.19
CA ARG A 397 25.48 -24.77 11.41
C ARG A 397 25.31 -25.98 10.51
N ASP A 398 24.09 -26.49 10.38
CA ASP A 398 23.80 -27.66 9.54
C ASP A 398 24.16 -27.37 8.09
N GLU A 399 23.79 -26.20 7.57
CA GLU A 399 24.08 -25.82 6.19
C GLU A 399 25.58 -25.59 5.93
N ILE A 400 26.30 -24.98 6.89
CA ILE A 400 27.77 -24.91 6.85
C ILE A 400 28.36 -26.31 6.89
N GLY A 401 27.89 -27.20 7.77
CA GLY A 401 28.42 -28.56 7.93
C GLY A 401 28.20 -29.44 6.69
N VAL A 402 27.07 -29.28 6.01
CA VAL A 402 26.78 -29.96 4.73
C VAL A 402 27.69 -29.44 3.62
N SER A 403 27.90 -28.12 3.55
CA SER A 403 28.69 -27.49 2.48
C SER A 403 30.20 -27.61 2.70
N PHE A 404 30.63 -27.70 3.95
CA PHE A 404 32.03 -27.79 4.39
C PHE A 404 32.21 -28.96 5.38
N PRO A 405 32.29 -30.21 4.88
CA PRO A 405 32.43 -31.39 5.73
C PRO A 405 33.67 -31.30 6.63
N GLY A 406 33.49 -31.47 7.94
CA GLY A 406 34.56 -31.37 8.92
C GLY A 406 34.85 -29.94 9.41
N ALA A 407 34.03 -28.96 9.02
CA ALA A 407 34.05 -27.61 9.59
C ALA A 407 33.64 -27.58 11.07
N PHE A 408 32.87 -28.57 11.54
CA PHE A 408 32.52 -28.74 12.95
C PHE A 408 33.16 -30.01 13.53
N ASP A 409 33.60 -29.94 14.79
CA ASP A 409 34.11 -31.09 15.52
C ASP A 409 32.98 -31.97 16.09
N ALA A 410 33.34 -33.08 16.74
CA ALA A 410 32.38 -34.02 17.34
C ALA A 410 31.56 -33.41 18.50
N ALA A 411 31.98 -32.26 19.05
CA ALA A 411 31.25 -31.50 20.06
C ALA A 411 30.37 -30.41 19.43
N GLY A 412 30.35 -30.27 18.11
CA GLY A 412 29.58 -29.27 17.38
C GLY A 412 30.22 -27.87 17.39
N GLN A 413 31.49 -27.74 17.75
CA GLN A 413 32.24 -26.48 17.69
C GLN A 413 32.90 -26.30 16.32
N LEU A 414 32.92 -25.05 15.85
CA LEU A 414 33.50 -24.71 14.55
C LEU A 414 35.03 -24.75 14.60
N ASP A 415 35.63 -25.63 13.79
CA ASP A 415 37.07 -25.65 13.50
C ASP A 415 37.42 -24.54 12.50
N ARG A 416 37.65 -23.34 13.03
CA ARG A 416 38.01 -22.13 12.25
C ARG A 416 39.24 -22.34 11.38
N ARG A 417 40.17 -23.22 11.79
CA ARG A 417 41.42 -23.44 11.06
C ARG A 417 41.17 -24.25 9.80
N LYS A 418 40.37 -25.32 9.91
CA LYS A 418 39.98 -26.13 8.74
C LYS A 418 39.10 -25.35 7.78
N LEU A 419 38.04 -24.72 8.28
CA LEU A 419 37.16 -23.92 7.43
C LEU A 419 37.94 -22.80 6.73
N GLY A 420 38.81 -22.11 7.46
CA GLY A 420 39.69 -21.07 6.91
C GLY A 420 40.61 -21.59 5.79
N GLN A 421 41.25 -22.74 5.98
CA GLN A 421 42.09 -23.35 4.93
C GLN A 421 41.30 -23.64 3.66
N GLU A 422 40.08 -24.14 3.79
CA GLU A 422 39.25 -24.50 2.65
C GLU A 422 38.70 -23.28 1.88
N VAL A 423 38.25 -22.23 2.60
CA VAL A 423 37.66 -21.05 1.97
C VAL A 423 38.69 -20.03 1.47
N PHE A 424 39.82 -19.86 2.15
CA PHE A 424 40.85 -18.89 1.71
C PHE A 424 41.73 -19.42 0.57
N SER A 425 41.73 -20.73 0.31
CA SER A 425 42.42 -21.30 -0.86
C SER A 425 41.58 -21.30 -2.14
N HIS A 426 40.26 -21.12 -2.06
CA HIS A 426 39.35 -21.20 -3.21
C HIS A 426 38.29 -20.08 -3.18
N LYS A 427 38.32 -19.19 -4.18
CA LYS A 427 37.39 -18.06 -4.28
C LYS A 427 35.92 -18.49 -4.29
N ASP A 428 35.58 -19.52 -5.06
CA ASP A 428 34.20 -20.02 -5.18
C ASP A 428 33.68 -20.60 -3.85
N ARG A 429 34.57 -21.20 -3.04
CA ARG A 429 34.23 -21.71 -1.70
C ARG A 429 33.95 -20.57 -0.73
N LEU A 430 34.73 -19.48 -0.80
CA LEU A 430 34.47 -18.28 0.00
C LEU A 430 33.12 -17.65 -0.37
N GLU A 431 32.81 -17.56 -1.67
CA GLU A 431 31.51 -17.06 -2.14
C GLU A 431 30.35 -17.95 -1.67
N GLN A 432 30.52 -19.28 -1.70
CA GLN A 432 29.55 -20.23 -1.17
C GLN A 432 29.31 -20.02 0.35
N LEU A 433 30.38 -19.87 1.15
CA LEU A 433 30.25 -19.60 2.57
C LEU A 433 29.53 -18.26 2.80
N ASN A 434 29.93 -17.19 2.11
CA ASN A 434 29.29 -15.88 2.20
C ASN A 434 27.79 -15.96 1.87
N GLY A 435 27.40 -16.74 0.86
CA GLY A 435 26.01 -16.96 0.48
C GLY A 435 25.20 -17.74 1.52
N ILE A 436 25.81 -18.70 2.23
CA ILE A 436 25.17 -19.38 3.37
C ILE A 436 24.98 -18.37 4.51
N VAL A 437 26.04 -17.66 4.90
CA VAL A 437 25.98 -16.70 6.00
C VAL A 437 24.94 -15.61 5.74
N ALA A 438 24.93 -15.01 4.55
CA ALA A 438 23.97 -13.97 4.18
C ALA A 438 22.51 -14.44 4.30
N ARG A 439 22.19 -15.68 3.88
CA ARG A 439 20.83 -16.24 3.95
C ARG A 439 20.27 -16.34 5.36
N HIS A 440 21.13 -16.53 6.37
CA HIS A 440 20.72 -16.62 7.76
C HIS A 440 20.89 -15.29 8.51
N LEU A 441 21.94 -14.54 8.20
CA LEU A 441 22.29 -13.29 8.88
C LEU A 441 21.28 -12.17 8.57
N VAL A 442 20.85 -12.03 7.31
CA VAL A 442 19.89 -10.98 6.91
C VAL A 442 18.55 -11.09 7.65
N PRO A 443 17.89 -12.27 7.74
CA PRO A 443 16.70 -12.44 8.57
C PRO A 443 16.92 -12.12 10.06
N GLU A 444 18.07 -12.49 10.61
CA GLU A 444 18.37 -12.25 12.03
C GLU A 444 18.61 -10.76 12.33
N VAL A 445 19.34 -10.06 11.46
CA VAL A 445 19.47 -8.59 11.54
C VAL A 445 18.10 -7.93 11.46
N ARG A 446 17.24 -8.38 10.53
CA ARG A 446 15.86 -7.87 10.43
C ARG A 446 15.05 -8.13 11.71
N ARG A 447 15.21 -9.28 12.35
CA ARG A 447 14.55 -9.62 13.62
C ARG A 447 15.01 -8.70 14.74
N ARG A 448 16.32 -8.47 14.90
CA ARG A 448 16.87 -7.55 15.91
C ARG A 448 16.43 -6.11 15.70
N LEU A 449 16.42 -5.67 14.44
CA LEU A 449 15.82 -4.40 14.09
C LEU A 449 14.36 -4.38 14.59
N ALA A 450 13.52 -5.31 14.17
CA ALA A 450 12.10 -5.32 14.56
C ALA A 450 11.86 -5.33 16.09
N ALA A 451 12.72 -5.99 16.87
CA ALA A 451 12.59 -6.11 18.32
C ALA A 451 13.05 -4.88 19.13
N SER A 452 13.85 -3.98 18.55
CA SER A 452 14.39 -2.82 19.25
C SER A 452 13.43 -1.61 19.21
N GLU A 453 13.39 -0.88 20.33
CA GLU A 453 12.70 0.42 20.46
C GLU A 453 13.50 1.61 19.91
N SER A 454 14.79 1.39 19.60
CA SER A 454 15.61 2.45 19.02
C SER A 454 15.02 2.93 17.69
N LYS A 455 15.22 4.22 17.40
CA LYS A 455 14.81 4.85 16.14
C LYS A 455 15.96 4.99 15.15
N ILE A 456 17.21 4.87 15.62
CA ILE A 456 18.40 5.01 14.78
C ILE A 456 19.22 3.73 14.92
N PHE A 457 19.63 3.15 13.79
CA PHE A 457 20.44 1.94 13.73
C PHE A 457 21.66 2.14 12.85
N ALA A 458 22.76 1.50 13.23
CA ALA A 458 23.91 1.29 12.37
C ALA A 458 24.15 -0.21 12.18
N ILE A 459 24.30 -0.65 10.94
CA ILE A 459 24.74 -2.01 10.61
C ILE A 459 26.23 -1.91 10.25
N ASP A 460 27.10 -2.56 11.03
CA ASP A 460 28.52 -2.74 10.69
C ASP A 460 28.73 -4.18 10.22
N ALA A 461 29.07 -4.34 8.94
CA ALA A 461 29.29 -5.64 8.33
C ALA A 461 30.49 -5.61 7.37
N ILE A 462 31.31 -6.67 7.40
CA ILE A 462 32.43 -6.82 6.46
C ILE A 462 31.93 -6.90 5.01
N ASN A 463 30.87 -7.69 4.76
CA ASN A 463 30.23 -7.85 3.45
C ASN A 463 28.87 -7.16 3.42
N LEU A 464 28.82 -5.89 3.81
CA LEU A 464 27.56 -5.12 3.83
C LEU A 464 26.87 -5.13 2.46
N LEU A 465 27.64 -4.89 1.38
CA LEU A 465 27.15 -4.73 0.02
C LEU A 465 26.95 -6.07 -0.69
N GLU A 466 27.89 -6.99 -0.52
CA GLU A 466 27.88 -8.30 -1.18
C GLU A 466 26.94 -9.29 -0.48
N GLY A 467 26.65 -9.06 0.81
CA GLY A 467 25.78 -9.90 1.64
C GLY A 467 24.29 -9.50 1.61
N GLY A 468 23.91 -8.47 0.86
CA GLY A 468 22.52 -8.02 0.73
C GLY A 468 21.97 -7.26 1.96
N LEU A 469 22.83 -6.89 2.92
CA LEU A 469 22.45 -6.11 4.10
C LEU A 469 22.22 -4.63 3.79
N ASP A 470 22.82 -4.13 2.71
CA ASP A 470 22.57 -2.81 2.12
C ASP A 470 21.08 -2.58 1.84
N GLN A 471 20.35 -3.62 1.44
CA GLN A 471 18.91 -3.55 1.18
C GLN A 471 18.05 -3.31 2.43
N LEU A 472 18.62 -3.51 3.62
CA LEU A 472 17.97 -3.17 4.90
C LEU A 472 18.25 -1.73 5.34
N CYS A 473 19.18 -1.04 4.67
CA CYS A 473 19.63 0.30 5.03
C CYS A 473 18.88 1.36 4.23
N ASP A 474 18.61 2.50 4.87
CA ASP A 474 18.09 3.70 4.21
C ASP A 474 19.20 4.43 3.42
N ARG A 475 20.41 4.40 3.97
CA ARG A 475 21.64 4.90 3.36
C ARG A 475 22.82 4.02 3.72
N THR A 476 23.71 3.82 2.77
CA THR A 476 25.01 3.18 2.93
C THR A 476 26.12 4.23 2.92
N ILE A 477 27.09 4.09 3.83
CA ILE A 477 28.15 5.07 4.06
C ILE A 477 29.51 4.38 3.94
N ALA A 478 30.32 4.87 3.01
CA ALA A 478 31.73 4.54 2.90
C ALA A 478 32.55 5.42 3.85
N VAL A 479 33.13 4.82 4.89
CA VAL A 479 34.10 5.50 5.75
C VAL A 479 35.50 5.36 5.12
N THR A 480 36.04 6.46 4.62
CA THR A 480 37.34 6.50 3.92
C THR A 480 38.36 7.33 4.70
N ALA A 481 39.65 7.18 4.39
CA ALA A 481 40.70 8.01 4.99
C ALA A 481 41.96 7.99 4.10
N PRO A 482 42.77 9.07 4.07
CA PRO A 482 44.04 9.07 3.35
C PRO A 482 44.93 7.88 3.72
N LEU A 483 45.53 7.25 2.71
CA LEU A 483 46.34 6.02 2.85
C LEU A 483 47.40 6.16 3.94
N GLU A 484 48.16 7.26 3.93
CA GLU A 484 49.24 7.50 4.88
C GLU A 484 48.74 7.63 6.33
N LEU A 485 47.54 8.20 6.53
CA LEU A 485 46.91 8.23 7.85
C LEU A 485 46.46 6.84 8.29
N ARG A 486 45.88 6.04 7.38
CA ARG A 486 45.48 4.65 7.68
C ARG A 486 46.69 3.82 8.10
N VAL A 487 47.80 3.91 7.35
CA VAL A 487 49.06 3.22 7.67
C VAL A 487 49.53 3.58 9.08
N ARG A 488 49.65 4.88 9.39
CA ARG A 488 50.07 5.35 10.73
C ARG A 488 49.13 4.84 11.84
N ARG A 489 47.82 4.90 11.63
CA ARG A 489 46.81 4.46 12.60
C ARG A 489 46.90 2.96 12.88
N ILE A 490 47.07 2.13 11.84
CA ILE A 490 47.18 0.68 11.99
C ILE A 490 48.49 0.31 12.67
N MET A 491 49.61 0.95 12.28
CA MET A 491 50.90 0.74 12.95
C MET A 491 50.82 1.05 14.45
N ALA A 492 50.23 2.18 14.81
CA ALA A 492 50.07 2.59 16.20
C ALA A 492 49.12 1.66 16.99
N ARG A 493 48.02 1.21 16.37
CA ARG A 493 47.01 0.35 17.01
C ARG A 493 47.51 -1.09 17.20
N ASP A 494 48.12 -1.66 16.17
CA ASP A 494 48.43 -3.10 16.11
C ASP A 494 49.91 -3.40 16.42
N ASN A 495 50.73 -2.36 16.64
CA ASN A 495 52.18 -2.44 16.85
C ASN A 495 52.89 -3.25 15.75
N ILE A 496 52.64 -2.88 14.49
CA ILE A 496 53.20 -3.55 13.30
C ILE A 496 54.07 -2.61 12.47
N THR A 497 54.91 -3.19 11.61
CA THR A 497 55.75 -2.42 10.68
C THR A 497 54.91 -1.76 9.59
N GLU A 498 55.45 -0.68 9.02
CA GLU A 498 54.82 0.02 7.89
C GLU A 498 54.54 -0.91 6.70
N GLN A 499 55.54 -1.74 6.35
CA GLN A 499 55.41 -2.69 5.25
C GLN A 499 54.24 -3.65 5.47
N TYR A 500 54.06 -4.13 6.71
CA TYR A 500 52.95 -5.03 7.05
C TYR A 500 51.59 -4.31 7.09
N ALA A 501 51.57 -3.05 7.55
CA ALA A 501 50.36 -2.23 7.51
C ALA A 501 49.89 -1.97 6.07
N ARG A 502 50.81 -1.64 5.16
CA ARG A 502 50.51 -1.45 3.73
C ARG A 502 49.98 -2.73 3.09
N LEU A 503 50.57 -3.89 3.41
CA LEU A 503 50.10 -5.20 2.94
C LEU A 503 48.66 -5.50 3.38
N ARG A 504 48.30 -5.18 4.64
CA ARG A 504 46.92 -5.35 5.14
C ARG A 504 45.92 -4.45 4.41
N ILE A 505 46.31 -3.22 4.11
CA ILE A 505 45.45 -2.29 3.37
C ILE A 505 45.27 -2.77 1.92
N SER A 506 46.34 -3.20 1.24
CA SER A 506 46.26 -3.68 -0.15
C SER A 506 45.48 -4.98 -0.33
N ALA A 507 45.29 -5.76 0.74
CA ALA A 507 44.47 -6.98 0.72
C ALA A 507 42.96 -6.69 0.79
N GLN A 508 42.56 -5.43 1.00
CA GLN A 508 41.16 -5.00 1.03
C GLN A 508 40.77 -4.32 -0.28
N GLN A 509 39.47 -4.13 -0.49
CA GLN A 509 38.98 -3.32 -1.60
C GLN A 509 39.49 -1.86 -1.49
N PRO A 510 39.83 -1.21 -2.61
CA PRO A 510 40.28 0.19 -2.62
C PRO A 510 39.14 1.15 -2.25
N ASP A 511 39.47 2.37 -1.84
CA ASP A 511 38.46 3.37 -1.46
C ASP A 511 37.52 3.72 -2.63
N GLU A 512 38.00 3.68 -3.89
CA GLU A 512 37.14 3.82 -5.08
C GLU A 512 36.00 2.80 -5.13
N TYR A 513 36.24 1.57 -4.67
CA TYR A 513 35.23 0.52 -4.66
C TYR A 513 34.05 0.90 -3.76
N TYR A 514 34.35 1.35 -2.53
CA TYR A 514 33.31 1.74 -1.57
C TYR A 514 32.59 3.02 -2.01
N ARG A 515 33.31 4.02 -2.52
CA ARG A 515 32.70 5.25 -3.06
C ARG A 515 31.74 4.97 -4.20
N GLY A 516 32.06 4.02 -5.07
CA GLY A 516 31.22 3.67 -6.22
C GLY A 516 29.97 2.86 -5.85
N LYS A 517 29.87 2.32 -4.64
CA LYS A 517 28.78 1.44 -4.21
C LYS A 517 27.98 1.92 -3.01
N CYS A 518 28.45 2.95 -2.30
CA CYS A 518 27.72 3.54 -1.18
C CYS A 518 27.00 4.82 -1.61
N ASP A 519 25.90 5.15 -0.94
CA ASP A 519 25.14 6.37 -1.20
C ASP A 519 25.91 7.64 -0.77
N CYS A 520 26.75 7.51 0.27
CA CYS A 520 27.49 8.62 0.84
C CYS A 520 28.94 8.24 1.20
N GLU A 521 29.82 9.23 1.24
CA GLU A 521 31.19 9.09 1.76
C GLU A 521 31.36 9.94 3.04
N LEU A 522 31.95 9.33 4.07
CA LEU A 522 32.44 10.02 5.27
C LEU A 522 33.97 9.91 5.29
N ASN A 523 34.63 10.96 4.81
CA ASN A 523 36.09 11.01 4.71
C ASN A 523 36.72 11.46 6.04
N ASN A 524 37.57 10.62 6.59
CA ASN A 524 38.31 10.87 7.82
C ASN A 524 39.72 11.40 7.55
N ALA A 525 39.83 12.72 7.40
CA ALA A 525 41.09 13.43 7.32
C ALA A 525 41.61 13.96 8.66
N ALA A 526 40.87 13.75 9.76
CA ALA A 526 41.21 14.35 11.05
C ALA A 526 42.44 13.71 11.71
N ASP A 527 43.21 14.53 12.43
CA ASP A 527 44.44 14.08 13.11
C ASP A 527 44.17 13.18 14.34
N THR A 528 42.99 13.31 14.95
CA THR A 528 42.61 12.55 16.15
C THR A 528 41.28 11.85 16.01
N ALA A 529 41.12 10.74 16.74
CA ALA A 529 39.87 9.98 16.76
C ALA A 529 38.70 10.79 17.33
N ALA A 530 38.96 11.70 18.27
CA ALA A 530 37.94 12.56 18.89
C ALA A 530 37.46 13.66 17.93
N ALA A 531 38.39 14.28 17.18
CA ALA A 531 38.03 15.26 16.15
C ALA A 531 37.13 14.62 15.07
N PHE A 532 37.52 13.45 14.57
CA PHE A 532 36.71 12.72 13.61
C PHE A 532 35.34 12.29 14.18
N GLU A 533 35.26 11.92 15.46
CA GLU A 533 33.98 11.54 16.08
C GLU A 533 33.00 12.72 16.13
N MET A 534 33.47 13.95 16.35
CA MET A 534 32.64 15.16 16.25
C MET A 534 32.19 15.42 14.80
N GLU A 535 33.10 15.36 13.83
CA GLU A 535 32.78 15.52 12.41
C GLU A 535 31.75 14.46 11.94
N ALA A 536 31.96 13.21 12.34
CA ALA A 536 31.05 12.11 12.07
C ALA A 536 29.67 12.34 12.71
N ARG A 537 29.62 12.88 13.94
CA ARG A 537 28.36 13.19 14.62
C ARG A 537 27.55 14.24 13.87
N GLU A 538 28.19 15.31 13.42
CA GLU A 538 27.52 16.36 12.62
C GLU A 538 27.06 15.83 11.25
N PHE A 539 27.87 14.98 10.63
CA PHE A 539 27.51 14.29 9.39
C PHE A 539 26.27 13.42 9.57
N PHE A 540 26.27 12.53 10.58
CA PHE A 540 25.15 11.63 10.83
C PHE A 540 23.88 12.36 11.27
N GLN A 541 23.99 13.41 12.09
CA GLN A 541 22.83 14.22 12.47
C GLN A 541 22.13 14.77 11.22
N ARG A 542 22.88 15.45 10.33
CA ARG A 542 22.33 15.98 9.07
C ARG A 542 21.72 14.87 8.20
N LEU A 543 22.42 13.76 8.04
CA LEU A 543 21.95 12.63 7.23
C LEU A 543 20.66 12.02 7.77
N ILE A 544 20.56 11.83 9.09
CA ILE A 544 19.37 11.31 9.76
C ILE A 544 18.17 12.25 9.57
N ASP A 545 18.38 13.56 9.72
CA ASP A 545 17.32 14.55 9.54
C ASP A 545 16.81 14.54 8.09
N THR A 546 17.72 14.50 7.10
CA THR A 546 17.35 14.36 5.68
C THR A 546 16.56 13.07 5.40
N ILE A 547 16.99 11.92 5.92
CA ILE A 547 16.27 10.65 5.71
C ILE A 547 14.86 10.71 6.32
N LYS A 548 14.71 11.29 7.52
CA LYS A 548 13.39 11.45 8.15
C LYS A 548 12.48 12.38 7.34
N GLU A 549 13.00 13.48 6.82
CA GLU A 549 12.25 14.38 5.94
C GLU A 549 11.81 13.68 4.64
N GLU A 550 12.71 12.92 3.99
CA GLU A 550 12.41 12.13 2.79
C GLU A 550 11.30 11.09 3.05
N LYS A 551 11.33 10.45 4.22
CA LYS A 551 10.30 9.48 4.63
C LYS A 551 8.97 10.15 4.93
N ALA A 552 8.98 11.27 5.66
CA ALA A 552 7.76 11.99 6.04
C ALA A 552 6.97 12.54 4.84
N HIS A 553 7.66 12.95 3.77
CA HIS A 553 7.03 13.57 2.60
C HIS A 553 6.80 12.61 1.42
N GLY A 554 7.21 11.34 1.57
CA GLY A 554 7.32 10.36 0.48
C GLY A 554 8.42 10.78 -0.51
N LYS A 555 9.16 9.82 -1.07
CA LYS A 555 10.19 10.09 -2.10
C LYS A 555 9.61 10.94 -3.24
N GLN A 556 9.78 12.25 -3.19
CA GLN A 556 9.75 13.09 -4.37
C GLN A 556 11.02 12.73 -5.13
N GLY A 557 10.86 11.95 -6.20
CA GLY A 557 11.98 11.64 -7.08
C GLY A 557 12.67 12.93 -7.52
N ILE A 558 13.99 12.98 -7.32
CA ILE A 558 14.86 13.86 -8.11
C ILE A 558 14.87 13.35 -9.55
#